data_AF-A0A068SIN9-F1
#
_entry.id   AF-A0A068SIN9-F1
#
_cell.length_a   1.000
_cell.length_b   1.000
_cell.length_c   1.000
_cell.angle_alpha   90.00
_cell.angle_beta   90.00
_cell.angle_gamma   90.00
#
_symmetry.space_group_name_H-M   'P 1'
#
loop_
_entity.id
_entity.type
_entity.pdbx_description
1 polymer ?
#
loop_
_entity_poly.entity_id
_entity_poly.type
_entity_poly.pdbx_seq_one_letter_code
_entity_poly.pdbx_strand_id
1 'polypeptide(L)'
;MQREVIDLTEDDNVESVSIATIVENGVETSNAGSVEQFETKRQELLREKWKEIDEKDCVQQVENIYALKGVVWIAHDKVDHVESRAAKKGNSSATADRPVKLNKSGQPRKPRGPPKYPLLWSIYMDCHRAGKKQQKAKKNGVKRRRVLKRSKKKGCRARLTIKCFAGNPSKVYYKVTRGHRKHKPGTISDVKFLKTSSAIKERITRMLESGEYYSVRQIQSTLQQQLSLLPRRHRDRQVRTEAIYHLFRQGRHARARKDVSDFTSVKGWLTGLASMSFTVWQGTLGDEPPYAFGFCSPWQRVLLKQHPYWSLDATHHMGNYTNAVLFTIVIRHAVADRGVPVAYMLTNDQSAATLTEWFRSLADMGAKPTRITIDRDMAALKAIDAVWGDSCTIQLCLWHVQRAWMSQLHTKAVERGRKRILKPTDISIIRDAIKAMTRAADEGTFMQLWETVKSDWAEDDVLQAQTSSAA
;
A
#
# COMPACT_ATOMS: atom_id res chain seq x y z
N MET A 1 -8.08 13.60 15.98
CA MET A 1 -8.73 13.74 14.65
C MET A 1 -9.17 12.35 14.22
N GLN A 2 -10.36 11.92 14.68
CA GLN A 2 -10.93 10.61 14.38
C GLN A 2 -11.12 10.46 12.86
N ARG A 3 -10.55 9.39 12.30
CA ARG A 3 -10.83 8.95 10.93
C ARG A 3 -11.86 7.84 11.05
N GLU A 4 -13.10 8.12 10.66
CA GLU A 4 -14.04 7.07 10.30
C GLU A 4 -13.43 6.24 9.16
N VAL A 5 -13.12 5.00 9.48
CA VAL A 5 -12.77 3.95 8.54
C VAL A 5 -14.10 3.42 8.02
N ILE A 6 -14.38 3.66 6.74
CA ILE A 6 -15.41 2.87 6.05
C ILE A 6 -14.74 1.52 5.80
N ASP A 7 -15.14 0.57 6.62
CA ASP A 7 -14.78 -0.83 6.50
C ASP A 7 -15.28 -1.37 5.15
N LEU A 8 -14.40 -2.07 4.44
CA LEU A 8 -14.77 -2.96 3.36
C LEU A 8 -14.18 -4.29 3.78
N THR A 9 -14.84 -4.92 4.75
CA THR A 9 -14.66 -6.34 5.03
C THR A 9 -15.00 -7.10 3.75
N GLU A 10 -14.01 -7.83 3.25
CA GLU A 10 -14.23 -9.00 2.41
C GLU A 10 -14.81 -10.06 3.36
N ASP A 11 -16.14 -10.12 3.46
CA ASP A 11 -16.82 -11.30 3.98
C ASP A 11 -16.69 -12.40 2.91
N ASP A 12 -15.60 -13.15 3.01
CA ASP A 12 -15.51 -14.51 2.48
C ASP A 12 -16.47 -15.39 3.29
N ASN A 13 -17.76 -15.33 2.94
CA ASN A 13 -18.71 -16.38 3.27
C ASN A 13 -19.71 -16.51 2.11
N VAL A 14 -19.20 -17.04 0.98
CA VAL A 14 -20.08 -17.62 -0.04
C VAL A 14 -20.47 -19.00 0.46
N GLU A 15 -21.44 -19.06 1.38
CA GLU A 15 -22.31 -20.23 1.44
C GLU A 15 -23.04 -20.29 0.09
N SER A 16 -22.72 -21.34 -0.67
CA SER A 16 -23.45 -21.71 -1.86
C SER A 16 -24.87 -22.09 -1.48
N VAL A 17 -25.79 -21.12 -1.47
CA VAL A 17 -27.22 -21.42 -1.49
C VAL A 17 -27.54 -21.92 -2.89
N SER A 18 -27.49 -23.25 -3.06
CA SER A 18 -28.08 -23.92 -4.22
C SER A 18 -29.57 -23.58 -4.25
N ILE A 19 -30.03 -22.84 -5.27
CA ILE A 19 -31.45 -22.71 -5.58
C ILE A 19 -31.90 -24.04 -6.19
N ALA A 20 -32.08 -25.04 -5.33
CA ALA A 20 -32.71 -26.32 -5.66
C ALA A 20 -33.95 -26.58 -4.79
N THR A 21 -34.36 -25.65 -3.92
CA THR A 21 -35.43 -25.91 -2.93
C THR A 21 -36.54 -24.87 -2.91
N ILE A 22 -36.97 -24.38 -4.08
CA ILE A 22 -38.24 -23.61 -4.20
C ILE A 22 -39.02 -24.06 -5.45
N VAL A 23 -39.15 -25.37 -5.64
CA VAL A 23 -40.15 -25.95 -6.56
C VAL A 23 -40.71 -27.22 -5.91
N GLU A 24 -41.44 -27.09 -4.81
CA GLU A 24 -42.22 -28.25 -4.32
C GLU A 24 -43.55 -27.93 -3.65
N ASN A 25 -43.97 -26.66 -3.56
CA ASN A 25 -45.31 -26.35 -3.08
C ASN A 25 -46.14 -25.63 -4.15
N GLY A 26 -46.80 -26.47 -4.95
CA GLY A 26 -48.18 -26.30 -5.44
C GLY A 26 -48.49 -25.05 -6.26
N VAL A 27 -48.48 -25.20 -7.59
CA VAL A 27 -49.63 -24.89 -8.46
C VAL A 27 -49.45 -25.71 -9.74
N GLU A 28 -50.19 -26.82 -9.87
CA GLU A 28 -50.48 -27.40 -11.18
C GLU A 28 -51.36 -26.39 -11.94
N THR A 29 -50.81 -25.72 -12.95
CA THR A 29 -51.61 -25.08 -14.00
C THR A 29 -50.95 -25.25 -15.37
N SER A 30 -51.53 -26.12 -16.18
CA SER A 30 -51.58 -26.12 -17.66
C SER A 30 -50.37 -25.51 -18.42
N ASN A 31 -49.44 -26.38 -18.83
CA ASN A 31 -48.12 -26.03 -19.39
C ASN A 31 -48.04 -25.78 -20.91
N ALA A 32 -49.16 -25.65 -21.64
CA ALA A 32 -49.11 -25.37 -23.09
C ALA A 32 -49.08 -23.87 -23.42
N GLY A 33 -49.76 -23.03 -22.61
CA GLY A 33 -49.90 -21.60 -22.89
C GLY A 33 -48.68 -20.74 -22.54
N SER A 34 -47.79 -21.19 -21.63
CA SER A 34 -46.65 -20.39 -21.15
C SER A 34 -45.42 -20.48 -22.08
N VAL A 35 -45.19 -21.65 -22.70
CA VAL A 35 -44.03 -21.94 -23.55
C VAL A 35 -44.18 -21.26 -24.93
N GLU A 36 -45.33 -21.39 -25.57
CA GLU A 36 -45.61 -20.81 -26.89
C GLU A 36 -45.64 -19.26 -26.86
N GLN A 37 -46.16 -18.71 -25.76
CA GLN A 37 -46.10 -17.27 -25.49
C GLN A 37 -44.66 -16.79 -25.26
N PHE A 38 -43.81 -17.58 -24.60
CA PHE A 38 -42.41 -17.22 -24.42
C PHE A 38 -41.60 -17.33 -25.72
N GLU A 39 -41.85 -18.34 -26.56
CA GLU A 39 -41.20 -18.44 -27.87
C GLU A 39 -41.56 -17.23 -28.75
N THR A 40 -42.80 -16.76 -28.68
CA THR A 40 -43.21 -15.51 -29.33
C THR A 40 -42.38 -14.31 -28.83
N LYS A 41 -42.11 -14.23 -27.52
CA LYS A 41 -41.27 -13.17 -26.94
C LYS A 41 -39.80 -13.30 -27.35
N ARG A 42 -39.28 -14.52 -27.40
CA ARG A 42 -37.93 -14.82 -27.90
C ARG A 42 -37.77 -14.33 -29.33
N GLN A 43 -38.70 -14.67 -30.22
CA GLN A 43 -38.70 -14.20 -31.61
C GLN A 43 -38.82 -12.67 -31.73
N GLU A 44 -39.62 -12.03 -30.87
CA GLU A 44 -39.68 -10.55 -30.77
C GLU A 44 -38.33 -9.94 -30.37
N LEU A 45 -37.67 -10.48 -29.33
CA LEU A 45 -36.37 -10.02 -28.86
C LEU A 45 -35.28 -10.19 -29.92
N LEU A 46 -35.25 -11.32 -30.61
CA LEU A 46 -34.30 -11.58 -31.69
C LEU A 46 -34.54 -10.63 -32.88
N ARG A 47 -35.79 -10.37 -33.26
CA ARG A 47 -36.15 -9.34 -34.28
C ARG A 47 -35.69 -7.94 -33.85
N GLU A 48 -35.79 -7.62 -32.57
CA GLU A 48 -35.26 -6.39 -32.00
C GLU A 48 -33.73 -6.38 -31.86
N LYS A 49 -33.00 -7.37 -32.38
CA LYS A 49 -31.54 -7.49 -32.31
C LYS A 49 -30.99 -7.69 -30.89
N TRP A 50 -31.80 -8.22 -29.98
CA TRP A 50 -31.27 -8.81 -28.75
C TRP A 50 -30.57 -10.12 -29.09
N LYS A 51 -29.57 -10.47 -28.29
CA LYS A 51 -28.81 -11.70 -28.45
C LYS A 51 -29.01 -12.56 -27.21
N GLU A 52 -29.06 -13.86 -27.45
CA GLU A 52 -29.27 -14.89 -26.44
C GLU A 52 -27.92 -15.49 -26.02
N ILE A 53 -27.74 -15.69 -24.71
CA ILE A 53 -26.62 -16.42 -24.09
C ILE A 53 -27.17 -17.20 -22.88
N ASP A 54 -26.38 -18.13 -22.37
CA ASP A 54 -26.70 -18.83 -21.14
C ASP A 54 -26.66 -17.89 -19.93
N GLU A 55 -27.54 -18.13 -18.96
CA GLU A 55 -27.63 -17.35 -17.73
C GLU A 55 -26.34 -17.43 -16.89
N LYS A 56 -25.78 -18.64 -16.81
CA LYS A 56 -24.55 -18.91 -16.06
C LYS A 56 -23.38 -18.11 -16.63
N ASP A 57 -22.70 -17.35 -15.77
CA ASP A 57 -21.57 -16.49 -16.13
C ASP A 57 -21.89 -15.46 -17.23
N CYS A 58 -23.17 -15.09 -17.42
CA CYS A 58 -23.61 -14.23 -18.52
C CYS A 58 -22.85 -12.89 -18.59
N VAL A 59 -22.48 -12.31 -17.44
CA VAL A 59 -21.67 -11.08 -17.38
C VAL A 59 -20.28 -11.32 -17.98
N GLN A 60 -19.61 -12.41 -17.62
CA GLN A 60 -18.29 -12.77 -18.13
C GLN A 60 -18.36 -13.11 -19.63
N GLN A 61 -19.40 -13.81 -20.07
CA GLN A 61 -19.65 -14.09 -21.48
C GLN A 61 -19.83 -12.80 -22.29
N VAL A 62 -20.67 -11.87 -21.83
CA VAL A 62 -20.85 -10.55 -22.46
C VAL A 62 -19.54 -9.76 -22.47
N GLU A 63 -18.79 -9.77 -21.37
CA GLU A 63 -17.49 -9.10 -21.30
C GLU A 63 -16.51 -9.67 -22.34
N ASN A 64 -16.44 -10.99 -22.51
CA ASN A 64 -15.56 -11.63 -23.49
C ASN A 64 -15.95 -11.27 -24.94
N ILE A 65 -17.25 -11.31 -25.26
CA ILE A 65 -17.79 -10.95 -26.58
C ILE A 65 -17.43 -9.50 -26.96
N TYR A 66 -17.53 -8.57 -25.99
CA TYR A 66 -17.25 -7.15 -26.22
C TYR A 66 -15.77 -6.77 -26.03
N ALA A 67 -15.00 -7.56 -25.30
CA ALA A 67 -13.55 -7.38 -25.16
C ALA A 67 -12.84 -7.51 -26.50
N LEU A 68 -13.24 -8.46 -27.35
CA LEU A 68 -12.74 -8.60 -28.73
C LEU A 68 -13.04 -7.37 -29.59
N LYS A 69 -14.12 -6.65 -29.29
CA LYS A 69 -14.53 -5.41 -29.96
C LYS A 69 -13.90 -4.16 -29.33
N GLY A 70 -13.04 -4.34 -28.32
CA GLY A 70 -12.40 -3.26 -27.58
C GLY A 70 -13.38 -2.39 -26.79
N VAL A 71 -14.50 -2.96 -26.36
CA VAL A 71 -15.49 -2.32 -25.48
C VAL A 71 -15.41 -2.98 -24.11
N VAL A 72 -15.35 -2.18 -23.05
CA VAL A 72 -15.53 -2.66 -21.67
C VAL A 72 -16.75 -1.97 -21.07
N TRP A 73 -17.66 -2.80 -20.60
CA TRP A 73 -18.87 -2.45 -19.87
C TRP A 73 -18.59 -2.55 -18.37
N ILE A 74 -19.14 -1.64 -17.58
CA ILE A 74 -19.01 -1.63 -16.12
C ILE A 74 -20.41 -1.88 -15.57
N ALA A 75 -20.61 -3.02 -14.92
CA ALA A 75 -21.81 -3.28 -14.16
C ALA A 75 -21.91 -2.30 -12.99
N HIS A 76 -23.14 -1.91 -12.67
CA HIS A 76 -23.47 -1.25 -11.42
C HIS A 76 -24.18 -2.29 -10.54
N ASP A 77 -23.98 -2.24 -9.21
CA ASP A 77 -24.47 -3.21 -8.21
C ASP A 77 -26.01 -3.20 -8.02
N LYS A 78 -26.77 -2.86 -9.05
CA LYS A 78 -28.23 -2.90 -9.04
C LYS A 78 -28.69 -4.01 -9.97
N VAL A 79 -28.85 -5.20 -9.38
CA VAL A 79 -29.73 -6.21 -9.95
C VAL A 79 -31.15 -5.84 -9.53
N ASP A 80 -31.94 -5.33 -10.47
CA ASP A 80 -33.35 -5.01 -10.20
C ASP A 80 -34.14 -6.34 -10.19
N HIS A 81 -34.30 -6.96 -9.02
CA HIS A 81 -35.24 -8.08 -8.79
C HIS A 81 -36.67 -7.54 -8.63
N VAL A 82 -37.65 -8.18 -9.29
CA VAL A 82 -39.04 -7.68 -9.29
C VAL A 82 -39.69 -7.71 -7.89
N GLU A 83 -39.30 -8.63 -7.01
CA GLU A 83 -39.79 -8.72 -5.62
C GLU A 83 -39.46 -7.48 -4.78
N SER A 84 -38.32 -6.82 -5.04
CA SER A 84 -37.90 -5.61 -4.32
C SER A 84 -38.82 -4.39 -4.53
N ARG A 85 -39.65 -4.41 -5.58
CA ARG A 85 -40.67 -3.37 -5.84
C ARG A 85 -41.99 -3.61 -5.10
N ALA A 86 -42.30 -4.85 -4.74
CA ALA A 86 -43.49 -5.18 -3.96
C ALA A 86 -43.28 -4.85 -2.48
N ALA A 87 -42.12 -5.21 -1.91
CA ALA A 87 -41.79 -4.93 -0.50
C ALA A 87 -41.74 -3.42 -0.17
N LYS A 88 -41.31 -2.58 -1.13
CA LYS A 88 -41.27 -1.11 -0.93
C LYS A 88 -42.64 -0.42 -0.97
N LYS A 89 -43.71 -1.13 -1.36
CA LYS A 89 -45.10 -0.65 -1.28
C LYS A 89 -45.86 -1.16 -0.05
N GLY A 90 -45.32 -2.13 0.68
CA GLY A 90 -45.97 -2.75 1.84
C GLY A 90 -45.76 -2.03 3.18
N ASN A 91 -44.72 -1.21 3.32
CA ASN A 91 -44.39 -0.53 4.59
C ASN A 91 -44.55 0.99 4.52
N SER A 92 -45.79 1.45 4.32
CA SER A 92 -46.17 2.81 4.72
C SER A 92 -47.63 2.81 5.19
N SER A 93 -47.81 2.67 6.49
CA SER A 93 -49.05 2.99 7.19
C SER A 93 -49.37 4.48 7.05
N ALA A 94 -50.60 4.75 6.64
CA ALA A 94 -51.41 5.95 6.86
C ALA A 94 -50.69 7.33 6.93
N THR A 95 -50.89 8.13 5.88
CA THR A 95 -51.34 9.54 6.00
C THR A 95 -51.87 9.99 4.63
N ALA A 96 -53.11 10.46 4.64
CA ALA A 96 -53.82 11.00 3.48
C ALA A 96 -53.21 12.35 3.08
N ASP A 97 -52.47 12.37 1.97
CA ASP A 97 -52.61 13.33 0.87
C ASP A 97 -51.44 13.13 -0.11
N ARG A 98 -51.72 12.58 -1.29
CA ARG A 98 -50.76 12.56 -2.40
C ARG A 98 -51.46 12.96 -3.70
N PRO A 99 -50.89 13.91 -4.47
CA PRO A 99 -51.52 14.38 -5.69
C PRO A 99 -51.54 13.28 -6.75
N VAL A 100 -52.73 13.06 -7.33
CA VAL A 100 -52.96 12.11 -8.42
C VAL A 100 -52.12 12.52 -9.63
N LYS A 101 -51.20 11.67 -10.08
CA LYS A 101 -50.38 11.93 -11.27
C LYS A 101 -51.22 11.74 -12.54
N LEU A 102 -51.64 12.86 -13.11
CA LEU A 102 -52.39 12.93 -14.35
C LEU A 102 -51.48 12.59 -15.57
N ASN A 103 -52.08 12.08 -16.63
CA ASN A 103 -51.43 11.96 -17.94
C ASN A 103 -51.39 13.32 -18.66
N LYS A 104 -50.82 13.37 -19.87
CA LYS A 104 -50.71 14.62 -20.66
C LYS A 104 -52.07 15.25 -21.04
N SER A 105 -53.18 14.55 -20.80
CA SER A 105 -54.55 14.99 -21.06
C SER A 105 -55.37 15.15 -19.77
N GLY A 106 -54.71 15.28 -18.60
CA GLY A 106 -55.40 15.61 -17.35
C GLY A 106 -56.21 14.47 -16.71
N GLN A 107 -56.04 13.21 -17.15
CA GLN A 107 -56.75 12.06 -16.56
C GLN A 107 -55.84 11.22 -15.64
N PRO A 108 -56.40 10.60 -14.58
CA PRO A 108 -55.67 9.66 -13.72
C PRO A 108 -55.13 8.49 -14.54
N ARG A 109 -53.82 8.21 -14.39
CA ARG A 109 -53.17 7.09 -15.09
C ARG A 109 -53.78 5.77 -14.63
N LYS A 110 -54.44 5.03 -15.52
CA LYS A 110 -54.89 3.65 -15.27
C LYS A 110 -53.71 2.80 -14.74
N PRO A 111 -53.93 1.94 -13.73
CA PRO A 111 -52.90 1.02 -13.26
C PRO A 111 -52.46 0.14 -14.44
N ARG A 112 -51.16 0.07 -14.70
CA ARG A 112 -50.61 -0.85 -15.69
C ARG A 112 -50.89 -2.26 -15.20
N GLY A 113 -51.66 -3.04 -15.96
CA GLY A 113 -51.86 -4.47 -15.69
C GLY A 113 -50.53 -5.23 -15.61
N PRO A 114 -50.54 -6.47 -15.10
CA PRO A 114 -49.33 -7.28 -14.97
C PRO A 114 -48.61 -7.40 -16.32
N PRO A 115 -47.28 -7.31 -16.35
CA PRO A 115 -46.52 -7.39 -17.59
C PRO A 115 -46.77 -8.75 -18.24
N LYS A 116 -47.13 -8.75 -19.54
CA LYS A 116 -47.36 -9.94 -20.36
C LYS A 116 -46.21 -10.97 -20.29
N TYR A 117 -44.99 -10.51 -20.00
CA TYR A 117 -43.82 -11.35 -19.79
C TYR A 117 -43.09 -10.92 -18.50
N PRO A 118 -43.20 -11.67 -17.41
CA PRO A 118 -42.53 -11.33 -16.15
C PRO A 118 -41.00 -11.37 -16.30
N LEU A 119 -40.35 -10.30 -15.85
CA LEU A 119 -38.89 -10.19 -15.78
C LEU A 119 -38.42 -10.76 -14.45
N LEU A 120 -37.43 -11.65 -14.44
CA LEU A 120 -36.84 -12.16 -13.21
C LEU A 120 -35.87 -11.12 -12.62
N TRP A 121 -34.94 -10.68 -13.45
CA TRP A 121 -33.97 -9.64 -13.11
C TRP A 121 -33.45 -8.93 -14.37
N SER A 122 -32.84 -7.74 -14.18
CA SER A 122 -32.09 -7.06 -15.23
C SER A 122 -30.82 -6.41 -14.71
N ILE A 123 -29.78 -6.42 -15.55
CA ILE A 123 -28.49 -5.79 -15.29
C ILE A 123 -28.28 -4.67 -16.30
N TYR A 124 -27.84 -3.51 -15.80
CA TYR A 124 -27.46 -2.37 -16.62
C TYR A 124 -25.95 -2.13 -16.49
N MET A 125 -25.25 -2.15 -17.63
CA MET A 125 -23.83 -1.86 -17.67
C MET A 125 -23.56 -0.61 -18.48
N ASP A 126 -22.77 0.31 -17.94
CA ASP A 126 -22.39 1.55 -18.61
C ASP A 126 -20.99 1.43 -19.21
N CYS A 127 -20.72 2.17 -20.30
CA CYS A 127 -19.39 2.16 -20.91
C CYS A 127 -18.30 2.59 -19.92
N HIS A 128 -17.09 2.02 -20.02
CA HIS A 128 -15.95 2.40 -19.17
C HIS A 128 -15.61 3.91 -19.19
N ARG A 129 -15.98 4.62 -20.26
CA ARG A 129 -15.84 6.09 -20.41
C ARG A 129 -17.04 6.89 -19.92
N ALA A 130 -18.08 6.26 -19.39
CA ALA A 130 -19.27 6.89 -18.85
C ALA A 130 -18.96 7.68 -17.57
N GLY A 131 -19.71 8.75 -17.35
CA GLY A 131 -19.53 9.67 -16.22
C GLY A 131 -18.59 10.85 -16.50
N LYS A 132 -18.53 11.79 -15.55
CA LYS A 132 -17.62 12.93 -15.56
C LYS A 132 -16.40 12.64 -14.68
N LYS A 133 -15.32 13.42 -14.85
CA LYS A 133 -14.16 13.36 -13.93
C LYS A 133 -14.68 13.69 -12.52
N GLN A 134 -14.50 12.78 -11.56
CA GLN A 134 -14.75 13.09 -10.16
C GLN A 134 -13.75 14.18 -9.74
N GLN A 135 -14.26 15.33 -9.34
CA GLN A 135 -13.47 16.31 -8.61
C GLN A 135 -13.50 15.86 -7.15
N LYS A 136 -12.36 15.44 -6.60
CA LYS A 136 -12.28 15.21 -5.15
C LYS A 136 -12.55 16.56 -4.45
N ALA A 137 -13.48 16.58 -3.50
CA ALA A 137 -13.74 17.75 -2.67
C ALA A 137 -12.43 18.18 -1.97
N LYS A 138 -12.22 19.49 -1.80
CA LYS A 138 -11.12 20.00 -0.97
C LYS A 138 -11.35 19.45 0.45
N LYS A 139 -10.54 18.48 0.88
CA LYS A 139 -10.34 18.28 2.33
C LYS A 139 -9.36 19.36 2.78
N ASN A 140 -9.72 20.06 3.85
CA ASN A 140 -8.99 21.21 4.40
C ASN A 140 -7.47 20.95 4.44
N GLY A 141 -6.68 21.86 3.88
CA GLY A 141 -5.22 21.91 4.05
C GLY A 141 -4.34 21.07 3.10
N VAL A 142 -4.85 20.06 2.39
CA VAL A 142 -3.97 19.23 1.52
C VAL A 142 -3.88 19.81 0.12
N LYS A 143 -2.70 20.36 -0.25
CA LYS A 143 -2.40 20.82 -1.61
C LYS A 143 -2.75 19.72 -2.63
N ARG A 144 -3.56 20.07 -3.64
CA ARG A 144 -3.96 19.14 -4.72
C ARG A 144 -2.72 18.52 -5.36
N ARG A 145 -2.59 17.19 -5.36
CA ARG A 145 -1.66 16.51 -6.30
C ARG A 145 -2.01 16.99 -7.72
N ARG A 146 -1.03 17.55 -8.44
CA ARG A 146 -1.18 17.89 -9.87
C ARG A 146 -1.62 16.62 -10.59
N VAL A 147 -2.83 16.66 -11.18
CA VAL A 147 -3.34 15.55 -11.98
C VAL A 147 -2.63 15.58 -13.32
N LEU A 148 -1.50 14.87 -13.41
CA LEU A 148 -0.65 14.81 -14.61
C LEU A 148 -1.32 14.07 -15.79
N LYS A 149 -2.34 13.23 -15.55
CA LYS A 149 -2.99 12.41 -16.59
C LYS A 149 -4.41 12.89 -16.91
N ARG A 150 -4.73 13.01 -18.20
CA ARG A 150 -6.10 13.31 -18.68
C ARG A 150 -7.08 12.25 -18.18
N SER A 151 -8.30 12.66 -17.81
CA SER A 151 -9.33 11.76 -17.31
C SER A 151 -9.70 10.69 -18.35
N LYS A 152 -9.88 9.45 -17.89
CA LYS A 152 -10.47 8.34 -18.69
C LYS A 152 -11.92 8.64 -19.11
N LYS A 153 -12.64 9.40 -18.28
CA LYS A 153 -14.08 9.66 -18.36
C LYS A 153 -14.37 10.73 -19.41
N LYS A 154 -15.20 10.41 -20.42
CA LYS A 154 -15.62 11.30 -21.53
C LYS A 154 -17.12 11.61 -21.53
N GLY A 155 -17.85 11.22 -20.48
CA GLY A 155 -19.29 11.39 -20.40
C GLY A 155 -20.04 10.59 -21.47
N CYS A 156 -19.52 9.40 -21.81
CA CYS A 156 -20.22 8.46 -22.69
C CYS A 156 -21.54 8.02 -22.03
N ARG A 157 -22.62 7.92 -22.81
CA ARG A 157 -23.94 7.47 -22.33
C ARG A 157 -24.33 6.11 -22.89
N ALA A 158 -23.36 5.41 -23.48
CA ALA A 158 -23.59 4.08 -24.02
C ALA A 158 -23.92 3.13 -22.86
N ARG A 159 -24.91 2.26 -23.09
CA ARG A 159 -25.46 1.34 -22.10
C ARG A 159 -25.76 0.00 -22.75
N LEU A 160 -25.34 -1.06 -22.08
CA LEU A 160 -25.73 -2.42 -22.35
C LEU A 160 -26.74 -2.86 -21.30
N THR A 161 -27.74 -3.60 -21.74
CA THR A 161 -28.80 -4.13 -20.88
C THR A 161 -28.86 -5.63 -21.07
N ILE A 162 -28.87 -6.36 -19.95
CA ILE A 162 -29.08 -7.81 -19.87
C ILE A 162 -30.41 -8.02 -19.15
N LYS A 163 -31.24 -8.92 -19.66
CA LYS A 163 -32.55 -9.25 -19.10
C LYS A 163 -32.72 -10.76 -19.01
N CYS A 164 -33.18 -11.22 -17.86
CA CYS A 164 -33.67 -12.58 -17.64
C CYS A 164 -35.18 -12.55 -17.43
N PHE A 165 -35.91 -13.43 -18.10
CA PHE A 165 -37.36 -13.50 -18.02
C PHE A 165 -37.78 -14.80 -17.34
N ALA A 166 -38.84 -14.77 -16.54
CA ALA A 166 -39.24 -15.94 -15.75
C ALA A 166 -39.71 -17.13 -16.63
N GLY A 167 -40.16 -16.87 -17.86
CA GLY A 167 -40.55 -17.92 -18.81
C GLY A 167 -39.37 -18.72 -19.39
N ASN A 168 -38.13 -18.26 -19.25
CA ASN A 168 -36.94 -19.05 -19.56
C ASN A 168 -35.76 -18.55 -18.72
N PRO A 169 -35.63 -19.04 -17.47
CA PRO A 169 -34.59 -18.58 -16.55
C PRO A 169 -33.18 -19.06 -16.97
N SER A 170 -33.08 -20.07 -17.82
CA SER A 170 -31.79 -20.61 -18.29
C SER A 170 -31.08 -19.75 -19.35
N LYS A 171 -31.83 -18.83 -19.98
CA LYS A 171 -31.35 -17.98 -21.07
C LYS A 171 -31.52 -16.51 -20.74
N VAL A 172 -30.52 -15.70 -21.08
CA VAL A 172 -30.58 -14.26 -20.89
C VAL A 172 -30.36 -13.51 -22.20
N TYR A 173 -31.02 -12.37 -22.30
CA TYR A 173 -31.04 -11.56 -23.51
C TYR A 173 -30.26 -10.27 -23.26
N TYR A 174 -29.30 -9.97 -24.12
CA TYR A 174 -28.54 -8.72 -24.02
C TYR A 174 -28.60 -7.89 -25.30
N LYS A 175 -28.56 -6.57 -25.12
CA LYS A 175 -28.49 -5.59 -26.21
C LYS A 175 -27.82 -4.31 -25.75
N VAL A 176 -27.08 -3.66 -26.66
CA VAL A 176 -26.64 -2.27 -26.48
C VAL A 176 -27.85 -1.36 -26.71
N THR A 177 -28.49 -0.94 -25.62
CA THR A 177 -29.68 -0.09 -25.65
C THR A 177 -29.33 1.38 -25.94
N ARG A 178 -28.08 1.78 -25.67
CA ARG A 178 -27.56 3.10 -26.06
C ARG A 178 -26.16 2.96 -26.66
N GLY A 179 -25.97 3.48 -27.88
CA GLY A 179 -24.70 3.40 -28.60
C GLY A 179 -23.63 4.41 -28.15
N HIS A 180 -22.39 4.20 -28.61
CA HIS A 180 -21.24 5.07 -28.35
C HIS A 180 -21.27 6.29 -29.29
N ARG A 181 -21.58 7.48 -28.76
CA ARG A 181 -21.60 8.74 -29.55
C ARG A 181 -20.35 9.61 -29.39
N LYS A 182 -19.59 9.45 -28.29
CA LYS A 182 -18.48 10.37 -27.91
C LYS A 182 -17.08 9.77 -28.05
N HIS A 183 -17.00 8.49 -28.38
CA HIS A 183 -15.73 7.80 -28.64
C HIS A 183 -16.01 6.58 -29.50
N LYS A 184 -14.97 6.11 -30.20
CA LYS A 184 -15.00 4.88 -30.99
C LYS A 184 -14.28 3.79 -30.20
N PRO A 185 -15.00 2.79 -29.67
CA PRO A 185 -14.39 1.65 -29.00
C PRO A 185 -13.42 0.88 -29.88
N GLY A 186 -12.45 0.21 -29.27
CA GLY A 186 -11.44 -0.59 -30.00
C GLY A 186 -10.38 0.19 -30.78
N THR A 187 -10.43 1.53 -30.78
CA THR A 187 -9.31 2.34 -31.28
C THR A 187 -8.12 2.27 -30.32
N ILE A 188 -6.89 2.43 -30.80
CA ILE A 188 -5.68 2.43 -29.95
C ILE A 188 -5.78 3.50 -28.84
N SER A 189 -6.40 4.64 -29.15
CA SER A 189 -6.69 5.73 -28.20
C SER A 189 -7.74 5.37 -27.12
N ASP A 190 -8.53 4.32 -27.36
CA ASP A 190 -9.54 3.77 -26.43
C ASP A 190 -9.06 2.57 -25.63
N VAL A 191 -8.22 1.74 -26.24
CA VAL A 191 -7.67 0.51 -25.63
C VAL A 191 -6.72 0.86 -24.48
N LYS A 192 -5.83 1.84 -24.65
CA LYS A 192 -5.23 2.54 -23.50
C LYS A 192 -6.42 3.08 -22.70
N PHE A 193 -6.61 2.94 -21.41
CA PHE A 193 -7.83 3.33 -20.64
C PHE A 193 -8.72 2.13 -20.33
N LEU A 194 -8.65 1.03 -21.08
CA LEU A 194 -9.24 -0.22 -20.60
C LEU A 194 -8.54 -0.67 -19.31
N LYS A 195 -9.30 -1.37 -18.45
CA LYS A 195 -8.73 -2.00 -17.27
C LYS A 195 -8.02 -3.28 -17.72
N THR A 196 -6.96 -3.67 -17.01
CA THR A 196 -6.39 -5.01 -17.11
C THR A 196 -7.47 -6.05 -16.76
N SER A 197 -7.58 -7.11 -17.57
CA SER A 197 -8.53 -8.20 -17.33
C SER A 197 -8.25 -8.95 -16.03
N SER A 198 -9.26 -9.61 -15.47
CA SER A 198 -9.13 -10.55 -14.33
C SER A 198 -8.07 -11.62 -14.62
N ALA A 199 -8.16 -12.29 -15.77
CA ALA A 199 -7.20 -13.32 -16.18
C ALA A 199 -5.73 -12.86 -16.16
N ILE A 200 -5.44 -11.64 -16.63
CA ILE A 200 -4.08 -11.09 -16.56
C ILE A 200 -3.70 -10.71 -15.12
N LYS A 201 -4.63 -10.19 -14.32
CA LYS A 201 -4.35 -9.91 -12.90
C LYS A 201 -4.00 -11.19 -12.15
N GLU A 202 -4.77 -12.26 -12.31
CA GLU A 202 -4.51 -13.58 -11.70
C GLU A 202 -3.16 -14.14 -12.15
N ARG A 203 -2.80 -13.96 -13.43
CA ARG A 203 -1.48 -14.37 -13.91
C ARG A 203 -0.34 -13.57 -13.26
N ILE A 204 -0.50 -12.25 -13.12
CA ILE A 204 0.46 -11.41 -12.39
C ILE A 204 0.57 -11.86 -10.93
N THR A 205 -0.56 -12.08 -10.26
CA THR A 205 -0.60 -12.54 -8.86
C THR A 205 0.12 -13.87 -8.69
N ARG A 206 -0.15 -14.87 -9.55
CA ARG A 206 0.58 -16.15 -9.53
C ARG A 206 2.08 -15.99 -9.71
N MET A 207 2.53 -15.14 -10.64
CA MET A 207 3.96 -14.85 -10.80
C MET A 207 4.55 -14.22 -9.52
N LEU A 208 3.80 -13.35 -8.84
CA LEU A 208 4.21 -12.70 -7.59
C LEU A 208 4.23 -13.62 -6.36
N GLU A 209 3.51 -14.75 -6.43
CA GLU A 209 3.35 -15.74 -5.37
C GLU A 209 4.20 -17.00 -5.61
N SER A 210 4.73 -17.19 -6.82
CA SER A 210 5.52 -18.36 -7.24
C SER A 210 6.82 -18.63 -6.46
N GLY A 211 7.19 -17.79 -5.49
CA GLY A 211 8.45 -17.90 -4.73
C GLY A 211 9.69 -17.41 -5.50
N GLU A 212 9.62 -17.33 -6.82
CA GLU A 212 10.67 -16.74 -7.66
C GLU A 212 10.67 -15.21 -7.57
N TYR A 213 11.85 -14.61 -7.44
CA TYR A 213 11.99 -13.16 -7.33
C TYR A 213 11.83 -12.50 -8.70
N TYR A 214 10.58 -12.24 -9.11
CA TYR A 214 10.27 -11.47 -10.30
C TYR A 214 10.24 -9.96 -10.01
N SER A 215 11.13 -9.21 -10.66
CA SER A 215 10.98 -7.76 -10.77
C SER A 215 9.76 -7.40 -11.62
N VAL A 216 9.16 -6.24 -11.36
CA VAL A 216 8.04 -5.70 -12.16
C VAL A 216 8.39 -5.67 -13.66
N ARG A 217 9.65 -5.42 -14.01
CA ARG A 217 10.14 -5.44 -15.39
C ARG A 217 10.11 -6.85 -15.98
N GLN A 218 10.59 -7.86 -15.24
CA GLN A 218 10.57 -9.25 -15.70
C GLN A 218 9.13 -9.76 -15.92
N ILE A 219 8.20 -9.44 -15.00
CA ILE A 219 6.77 -9.77 -15.18
C ILE A 219 6.24 -9.13 -16.46
N GLN A 220 6.55 -7.85 -16.68
CA GLN A 220 6.10 -7.14 -17.86
C GLN A 220 6.64 -7.76 -19.15
N SER A 221 7.95 -8.03 -19.22
CA SER A 221 8.58 -8.63 -20.40
C SER A 221 8.00 -10.01 -20.71
N THR A 222 7.82 -10.84 -19.69
CA THR A 222 7.25 -12.18 -19.82
C THR A 222 5.83 -12.13 -20.37
N LEU A 223 4.98 -11.27 -19.80
CA LEU A 223 3.61 -11.08 -20.28
C LEU A 223 3.58 -10.52 -21.71
N GLN A 224 4.47 -9.60 -22.07
CA GLN A 224 4.54 -9.05 -23.41
C GLN A 224 4.92 -10.10 -24.45
N GLN A 225 5.88 -10.99 -24.14
CA GLN A 225 6.26 -12.10 -25.00
C GLN A 225 5.09 -13.08 -25.20
N GLN A 226 4.45 -13.50 -24.10
CA GLN A 226 3.34 -14.45 -24.12
C GLN A 226 2.08 -13.91 -24.83
N LEU A 227 1.88 -12.60 -24.83
CA LEU A 227 0.70 -11.94 -25.39
C LEU A 227 1.01 -11.28 -26.75
N SER A 228 2.18 -11.54 -27.33
CA SER A 228 2.65 -10.94 -28.58
C SER A 228 1.77 -11.28 -29.78
N LEU A 229 1.22 -12.50 -29.80
CA LEU A 229 0.33 -13.02 -30.85
C LEU A 229 -1.06 -12.38 -30.84
N LEU A 230 -1.47 -11.76 -29.72
CA LEU A 230 -2.78 -11.09 -29.66
C LEU A 230 -2.80 -9.86 -30.59
N PRO A 231 -3.94 -9.51 -31.20
CA PRO A 231 -4.05 -8.31 -32.03
C PRO A 231 -3.61 -7.05 -31.28
N ARG A 232 -2.99 -6.07 -31.97
CA ARG A 232 -2.53 -4.79 -31.34
C ARG A 232 -3.63 -4.03 -30.59
N ARG A 233 -4.90 -4.26 -30.97
CA ARG A 233 -6.09 -3.64 -30.38
C ARG A 233 -6.64 -4.43 -29.17
N HIS A 234 -6.09 -5.61 -28.89
CA HIS A 234 -6.50 -6.42 -27.75
C HIS A 234 -6.07 -5.75 -26.44
N ARG A 235 -6.98 -5.68 -25.45
CA ARG A 235 -6.72 -5.01 -24.17
C ARG A 235 -5.53 -5.62 -23.43
N ASP A 236 -5.42 -6.94 -23.47
CA ASP A 236 -4.42 -7.69 -22.71
C ASP A 236 -3.02 -7.62 -23.34
N ARG A 237 -2.90 -7.24 -24.62
CA ARG A 237 -1.59 -6.97 -25.23
C ARG A 237 -0.92 -5.72 -24.66
N GLN A 238 -1.66 -4.86 -23.97
CA GLN A 238 -1.17 -3.60 -23.40
C GLN A 238 -1.17 -3.62 -21.86
N VAL A 239 -0.61 -4.69 -21.26
CA VAL A 239 -0.41 -4.74 -19.80
C VAL A 239 0.49 -3.58 -19.38
N ARG A 240 -0.03 -2.74 -18.49
CA ARG A 240 0.67 -1.55 -18.01
C ARG A 240 1.54 -1.88 -16.82
N THR A 241 2.74 -1.31 -16.81
CA THR A 241 3.65 -1.39 -15.66
C THR A 241 2.97 -0.89 -14.38
N GLU A 242 2.12 0.15 -14.44
CA GLU A 242 1.41 0.64 -13.26
C GLU A 242 0.38 -0.36 -12.71
N ALA A 243 -0.19 -1.21 -13.55
CA ALA A 243 -1.11 -2.26 -13.10
C ALA A 243 -0.34 -3.36 -12.34
N ILE A 244 0.84 -3.74 -12.86
CA ILE A 244 1.73 -4.69 -12.19
C ILE A 244 2.21 -4.11 -10.85
N TYR A 245 2.65 -2.85 -10.82
CA TYR A 245 3.03 -2.16 -9.58
C TYR A 245 1.90 -2.09 -8.57
N HIS A 246 0.66 -1.86 -9.01
CA HIS A 246 -0.49 -1.83 -8.12
C HIS A 246 -0.72 -3.20 -7.47
N LEU A 247 -0.74 -4.28 -8.26
CA LEU A 247 -0.92 -5.64 -7.74
C LEU A 247 0.25 -6.06 -6.85
N PHE A 248 1.49 -5.77 -7.26
CA PHE A 248 2.69 -5.98 -6.45
C PHE A 248 2.59 -5.28 -5.10
N ARG A 249 2.17 -4.01 -5.10
CA ARG A 249 1.98 -3.25 -3.87
C ARG A 249 0.84 -3.83 -3.04
N GLN A 250 -0.30 -4.17 -3.64
CA GLN A 250 -1.43 -4.75 -2.92
C GLN A 250 -1.05 -6.07 -2.25
N GLY A 251 -0.40 -6.99 -2.96
CA GLY A 251 0.09 -8.25 -2.39
C GLY A 251 1.17 -8.03 -1.32
N ARG A 252 2.08 -7.06 -1.51
CA ARG A 252 3.06 -6.71 -0.47
C ARG A 252 2.39 -6.15 0.79
N HIS A 253 1.37 -5.30 0.64
CA HIS A 253 0.62 -4.74 1.76
C HIS A 253 -0.14 -5.84 2.51
N ALA A 254 -0.82 -6.75 1.79
CA ALA A 254 -1.51 -7.90 2.39
C ALA A 254 -0.54 -8.83 3.14
N ARG A 255 0.65 -9.09 2.58
CA ARG A 255 1.68 -9.89 3.27
C ARG A 255 2.31 -9.18 4.46
N ALA A 256 2.50 -7.86 4.38
CA ALA A 256 3.20 -7.08 5.40
C ALA A 256 2.31 -6.69 6.58
N ARG A 257 1.01 -6.49 6.35
CA ARG A 257 0.05 -6.04 7.34
C ARG A 257 -0.86 -7.22 7.73
N LYS A 258 -0.65 -7.77 8.92
CA LYS A 258 -1.41 -8.89 9.46
C LYS A 258 -2.75 -8.46 10.07
N ASP A 259 -2.90 -7.18 10.41
CA ASP A 259 -4.11 -6.62 11.02
C ASP A 259 -4.28 -5.13 10.69
N VAL A 260 -5.51 -4.61 10.81
CA VAL A 260 -5.81 -3.17 10.63
C VAL A 260 -5.15 -2.33 11.74
N SER A 261 -5.06 -2.84 12.96
CA SER A 261 -4.26 -2.25 14.03
C SER A 261 -2.78 -2.60 13.83
N ASP A 262 -1.92 -1.58 13.78
CA ASP A 262 -0.48 -1.77 13.61
C ASP A 262 0.11 -2.61 14.76
N PHE A 263 -0.35 -2.42 16.01
CA PHE A 263 0.15 -3.17 17.17
C PHE A 263 -0.33 -4.63 17.19
N THR A 264 -1.56 -4.89 16.79
CA THR A 264 -2.05 -6.26 16.57
C THR A 264 -1.26 -6.93 15.44
N SER A 265 -0.96 -6.19 14.37
CA SER A 265 -0.12 -6.68 13.28
C SER A 265 1.31 -7.00 13.75
N VAL A 266 1.90 -6.17 14.62
CA VAL A 266 3.22 -6.43 15.24
C VAL A 266 3.17 -7.70 16.08
N LYS A 267 2.18 -7.87 16.96
CA LYS A 267 2.02 -9.11 17.75
C LYS A 267 1.93 -10.35 16.87
N GLY A 268 1.17 -10.27 15.78
CA GLY A 268 1.09 -11.35 14.79
C GLY A 268 2.44 -11.63 14.12
N TRP A 269 3.27 -10.61 13.88
CA TRP A 269 4.63 -10.78 13.38
C TRP A 269 5.56 -11.43 14.41
N LEU A 270 5.60 -10.94 15.64
CA LEU A 270 6.43 -11.50 16.70
C LEU A 270 6.09 -12.97 16.97
N THR A 271 4.80 -13.32 17.02
CA THR A 271 4.34 -14.72 17.16
C THR A 271 4.84 -15.58 16.00
N GLY A 272 4.71 -15.10 14.76
CA GLY A 272 5.18 -15.84 13.58
C GLY A 272 6.70 -15.94 13.49
N LEU A 273 7.44 -14.93 13.97
CA LEU A 273 8.90 -14.99 14.04
C LEU A 273 9.35 -16.01 15.09
N ALA A 274 8.72 -16.00 16.27
CA ALA A 274 8.99 -16.96 17.33
C ALA A 274 8.74 -18.41 16.86
N SER A 275 7.67 -18.67 16.10
CA SER A 275 7.42 -20.01 15.54
C SER A 275 8.48 -20.46 14.52
N MET A 276 9.20 -19.52 13.90
CA MET A 276 10.35 -19.78 13.03
C MET A 276 11.68 -19.82 13.80
N SER A 277 11.65 -19.97 15.13
CA SER A 277 12.82 -20.01 16.02
C SER A 277 13.64 -18.71 16.08
N PHE A 278 13.08 -17.59 15.62
CA PHE A 278 13.71 -16.30 15.87
C PHE A 278 13.64 -16.00 17.37
N THR A 279 14.68 -15.36 17.89
CA THR A 279 14.53 -14.70 19.18
C THR A 279 13.71 -13.44 18.94
N VAL A 280 12.64 -13.29 19.72
CA VAL A 280 11.86 -12.07 19.82
C VAL A 280 11.98 -11.52 21.23
N TRP A 281 11.99 -10.19 21.34
CA TRP A 281 11.94 -9.47 22.61
C TRP A 281 10.81 -8.45 22.51
N GLN A 282 10.03 -8.32 23.57
CA GLN A 282 9.02 -7.28 23.73
C GLN A 282 9.32 -6.60 25.06
N GLY A 283 9.49 -5.29 25.03
CA GLY A 283 9.80 -4.53 26.23
C GLY A 283 8.66 -4.54 27.24
N THR A 284 8.96 -4.15 28.47
CA THR A 284 7.98 -3.92 29.54
C THR A 284 7.03 -2.75 29.26
N LEU A 285 7.38 -1.91 28.28
CA LEU A 285 6.52 -0.90 27.72
C LEU A 285 5.26 -1.55 27.11
N GLY A 286 4.10 -0.94 27.32
CA GLY A 286 2.80 -1.54 26.99
C GLY A 286 2.59 -1.85 25.49
N ASP A 287 1.40 -2.38 25.19
CA ASP A 287 1.01 -2.75 23.82
C ASP A 287 0.67 -1.56 22.91
N GLU A 288 0.78 -0.34 23.43
CA GLU A 288 0.54 0.94 22.78
C GLU A 288 1.71 1.90 23.09
N PRO A 289 1.87 3.03 22.38
CA PRO A 289 2.93 4.00 22.69
C PRO A 289 2.97 4.38 24.18
N PRO A 290 4.15 4.34 24.83
CA PRO A 290 5.44 3.92 24.30
C PRO A 290 5.54 2.40 24.04
N TYR A 291 6.14 1.99 22.93
CA TYR A 291 6.35 0.58 22.57
C TYR A 291 7.83 0.31 22.34
N ALA A 292 8.26 -0.93 22.61
CA ALA A 292 9.56 -1.43 22.19
C ALA A 292 9.48 -2.93 21.91
N PHE A 293 10.05 -3.35 20.79
CA PHE A 293 10.19 -4.76 20.45
C PHE A 293 11.40 -4.97 19.56
N GLY A 294 11.95 -6.18 19.60
CA GLY A 294 13.15 -6.54 18.87
C GLY A 294 13.14 -7.99 18.44
N PHE A 295 14.02 -8.30 17.49
CA PHE A 295 14.16 -9.66 17.00
C PHE A 295 15.53 -9.91 16.38
N CYS A 296 15.93 -11.18 16.36
CA CYS A 296 17.05 -11.67 15.57
C CYS A 296 16.80 -13.12 15.12
N SER A 297 17.24 -13.46 13.92
CA SER A 297 17.17 -14.84 13.40
C SER A 297 18.14 -15.78 14.13
N PRO A 298 17.94 -17.11 14.06
CA PRO A 298 18.88 -18.08 14.63
C PRO A 298 20.33 -17.86 14.18
N TRP A 299 20.54 -17.59 12.89
CA TRP A 299 21.86 -17.32 12.33
C TRP A 299 22.47 -16.03 12.88
N GLN A 300 21.69 -14.96 12.94
CA GLN A 300 22.14 -13.69 13.52
C GLN A 300 22.47 -13.82 15.02
N ARG A 301 21.72 -14.64 15.76
CA ARG A 301 22.00 -14.93 17.16
C ARG A 301 23.35 -15.61 17.36
N VAL A 302 23.71 -16.56 16.49
CA VAL A 302 25.05 -17.20 16.53
C VAL A 302 26.14 -16.15 16.33
N LEU A 303 25.97 -15.30 15.32
CA LEU A 303 26.90 -14.22 15.03
C LEU A 303 27.03 -13.23 16.20
N LEU A 304 25.92 -12.83 16.81
CA LEU A 304 25.91 -11.91 17.95
C LEU A 304 26.73 -12.44 19.14
N LYS A 305 26.71 -13.76 19.39
CA LYS A 305 27.49 -14.38 20.48
C LYS A 305 28.98 -14.51 20.17
N GLN A 306 29.31 -14.77 18.92
CA GLN A 306 30.70 -15.06 18.51
C GLN A 306 31.53 -13.80 18.30
N HIS A 307 30.89 -12.70 17.93
CA HIS A 307 31.61 -11.47 17.57
C HIS A 307 31.73 -10.51 18.76
N PRO A 308 32.96 -10.14 19.16
CA PRO A 308 33.18 -9.27 20.32
C PRO A 308 33.03 -7.77 19.99
N TYR A 309 33.01 -7.41 18.71
CA TYR A 309 32.99 -6.02 18.24
C TYR A 309 31.69 -5.70 17.53
N TRP A 310 30.93 -4.77 18.10
CA TRP A 310 29.62 -4.36 17.58
C TRP A 310 29.63 -2.89 17.19
N SER A 311 28.73 -2.53 16.28
CA SER A 311 28.33 -1.15 16.00
C SER A 311 26.83 -1.02 16.21
N LEU A 312 26.41 -0.05 17.01
CA LEU A 312 25.01 0.29 17.21
C LEU A 312 24.68 1.54 16.40
N ASP A 313 23.64 1.45 15.56
CA ASP A 313 23.14 2.56 14.76
C ASP A 313 21.64 2.79 15.02
N ALA A 314 21.25 4.06 15.11
CA ALA A 314 19.87 4.48 15.30
C ALA A 314 19.31 5.14 14.04
N THR A 315 18.36 4.49 13.37
CA THR A 315 17.65 5.08 12.23
C THR A 315 16.36 5.73 12.69
N HIS A 316 16.31 7.07 12.64
CA HIS A 316 15.13 7.86 13.04
C HIS A 316 14.07 7.97 11.93
N HIS A 317 12.85 8.39 12.33
CA HIS A 317 11.70 8.60 11.44
C HIS A 317 11.17 7.30 10.81
N MET A 318 11.16 6.23 11.59
CA MET A 318 10.72 4.92 11.14
C MET A 318 9.20 4.78 11.20
N GLY A 319 8.55 5.01 10.07
CA GLY A 319 7.10 4.82 9.93
C GLY A 319 6.28 6.06 10.30
N ASN A 320 5.03 5.83 10.72
CA ASN A 320 4.04 6.90 10.92
C ASN A 320 3.94 7.40 12.38
N TYR A 321 4.67 6.77 13.29
CA TYR A 321 4.64 7.11 14.72
C TYR A 321 5.72 8.14 15.04
N THR A 322 5.37 9.12 15.87
CA THR A 322 6.31 10.14 16.34
C THR A 322 7.44 9.49 17.11
N ASN A 323 8.67 9.96 16.88
CA ASN A 323 9.89 9.48 17.54
C ASN A 323 10.20 7.99 17.33
N ALA A 324 9.59 7.34 16.34
CA ALA A 324 9.90 5.96 16.01
C ALA A 324 11.33 5.84 15.48
N VAL A 325 12.10 4.94 16.09
CA VAL A 325 13.50 4.66 15.83
C VAL A 325 13.71 3.15 15.69
N LEU A 326 14.52 2.79 14.71
CA LEU A 326 15.06 1.44 14.57
C LEU A 326 16.52 1.45 15.03
N PHE A 327 16.80 0.80 16.15
CA PHE A 327 18.16 0.45 16.54
C PHE A 327 18.58 -0.82 15.83
N THR A 328 19.79 -0.83 15.29
CA THR A 328 20.39 -1.99 14.63
C THR A 328 21.77 -2.24 15.20
N ILE A 329 22.03 -3.48 15.61
CA ILE A 329 23.39 -3.95 15.91
C ILE A 329 23.97 -4.52 14.63
N VAL A 330 25.13 -4.02 14.23
CA VAL A 330 25.90 -4.45 13.07
C VAL A 330 27.24 -5.00 13.54
N ILE A 331 27.65 -6.12 12.97
CA ILE A 331 28.99 -6.70 13.19
C ILE A 331 29.74 -6.81 11.87
N ARG A 332 31.06 -6.98 11.94
CA ARG A 332 31.89 -7.26 10.75
C ARG A 332 31.87 -8.76 10.45
N HIS A 333 31.34 -9.15 9.29
CA HIS A 333 31.31 -10.54 8.86
C HIS A 333 32.71 -11.01 8.45
N ALA A 334 33.20 -12.08 9.08
CA ALA A 334 34.59 -12.53 8.98
C ALA A 334 35.05 -12.81 7.54
N VAL A 335 34.18 -13.38 6.70
CA VAL A 335 34.55 -13.80 5.33
C VAL A 335 34.32 -12.69 4.30
N ALA A 336 33.26 -11.90 4.48
CA ALA A 336 32.80 -10.96 3.45
C ALA A 336 33.42 -9.56 3.64
N ASP A 337 34.04 -9.34 4.79
CA ASP A 337 34.58 -8.07 5.23
C ASP A 337 33.59 -6.91 5.18
N ARG A 338 32.31 -7.21 5.47
CA ARG A 338 31.19 -6.26 5.39
C ARG A 338 30.39 -6.27 6.67
N GLY A 339 29.75 -5.13 6.94
CA GLY A 339 28.78 -5.00 8.01
C GLY A 339 27.56 -5.89 7.77
N VAL A 340 27.21 -6.72 8.74
CA VAL A 340 26.00 -7.54 8.75
C VAL A 340 25.15 -7.15 9.95
N PRO A 341 23.88 -6.75 9.76
CA PRO A 341 22.97 -6.49 10.87
C PRO A 341 22.57 -7.81 11.53
N VAL A 342 22.63 -7.85 12.86
CA VAL A 342 22.43 -9.08 13.65
C VAL A 342 21.38 -8.95 14.76
N ALA A 343 20.97 -7.73 15.10
CA ALA A 343 19.81 -7.54 15.99
C ALA A 343 19.12 -6.24 15.64
N TYR A 344 17.80 -6.22 15.82
CA TYR A 344 16.96 -5.07 15.56
C TYR A 344 16.09 -4.79 16.78
N MET A 345 15.88 -3.51 17.06
CA MET A 345 14.87 -3.04 17.99
C MET A 345 14.13 -1.85 17.39
N LEU A 346 12.81 -1.93 17.31
CA LEU A 346 11.95 -0.81 16.96
C LEU A 346 11.30 -0.28 18.24
N THR A 347 11.39 1.03 18.45
CA THR A 347 10.84 1.70 19.63
C THR A 347 10.45 3.13 19.30
N ASN A 348 9.56 3.73 20.08
CA ASN A 348 9.41 5.19 20.14
C ASN A 348 9.87 5.81 21.47
N ASP A 349 10.38 4.98 22.38
CA ASP A 349 11.11 5.39 23.58
C ASP A 349 12.61 5.11 23.42
N GLN A 350 13.39 6.20 23.44
CA GLN A 350 14.86 6.16 23.32
C GLN A 350 15.53 6.33 24.69
N SER A 351 14.81 6.07 25.78
CA SER A 351 15.37 6.13 27.13
C SER A 351 16.45 5.07 27.34
N ALA A 352 17.38 5.37 28.26
CA ALA A 352 18.38 4.40 28.69
C ALA A 352 17.72 3.14 29.29
N ALA A 353 16.55 3.28 29.93
CA ALA A 353 15.84 2.15 30.54
C ALA A 353 15.42 1.12 29.48
N THR A 354 14.81 1.57 28.38
CA THR A 354 14.38 0.70 27.29
C THR A 354 15.56 0.02 26.58
N LEU A 355 16.64 0.77 26.33
CA LEU A 355 17.87 0.19 25.77
C LEU A 355 18.51 -0.82 26.73
N THR A 356 18.50 -0.55 28.03
CA THR A 356 19.04 -1.45 29.06
C THR A 356 18.26 -2.76 29.08
N GLU A 357 16.93 -2.70 29.02
CA GLU A 357 16.08 -3.90 28.98
C GLU A 357 16.38 -4.75 27.74
N TRP A 358 16.47 -4.11 26.58
CA TRP A 358 16.82 -4.81 25.34
C TRP A 358 18.22 -5.44 25.42
N PHE A 359 19.22 -4.69 25.88
CA PHE A 359 20.59 -5.19 26.04
C PHE A 359 20.70 -6.33 27.05
N ARG A 360 19.95 -6.30 28.16
CA ARG A 360 19.83 -7.43 29.09
C ARG A 360 19.30 -8.66 28.39
N SER A 361 18.25 -8.53 27.56
CA SER A 361 17.73 -9.67 26.79
C SER A 361 18.79 -10.28 25.85
N LEU A 362 19.69 -9.45 25.29
CA LEU A 362 20.80 -9.94 24.48
C LEU A 362 21.87 -10.63 25.35
N ALA A 363 22.19 -10.06 26.50
CA ALA A 363 23.14 -10.62 27.46
C ALA A 363 22.66 -11.98 28.01
N ASP A 364 21.38 -12.12 28.32
CA ASP A 364 20.74 -13.36 28.78
C ASP A 364 20.81 -14.47 27.72
N MET A 365 20.82 -14.10 26.44
CA MET A 365 21.09 -15.02 25.34
C MET A 365 22.57 -15.41 25.22
N GLY A 366 23.47 -14.84 26.02
CA GLY A 366 24.91 -15.12 26.01
C GLY A 366 25.73 -14.17 25.13
N ALA A 367 25.19 -13.00 24.77
CA ALA A 367 25.96 -12.00 24.03
C ALA A 367 26.95 -11.26 24.96
N LYS A 368 28.23 -11.24 24.58
CA LYS A 368 29.34 -10.69 25.39
C LYS A 368 30.27 -9.82 24.54
N PRO A 369 29.84 -8.62 24.14
CA PRO A 369 30.68 -7.69 23.42
C PRO A 369 31.84 -7.22 24.31
N THR A 370 33.04 -7.12 23.74
CA THR A 370 34.18 -6.46 24.40
C THR A 370 34.28 -5.01 23.98
N ARG A 371 33.69 -4.64 22.84
CA ARG A 371 33.60 -3.25 22.40
C ARG A 371 32.34 -2.99 21.59
N ILE A 372 31.65 -1.91 21.91
CA ILE A 372 30.52 -1.42 21.14
C ILE A 372 30.86 -0.01 20.63
N THR A 373 30.76 0.15 19.32
CA THR A 373 30.84 1.46 18.67
C THR A 373 29.45 2.07 18.64
N ILE A 374 29.28 3.24 19.26
CA ILE A 374 28.00 3.96 19.29
C ILE A 374 28.15 5.35 18.69
N ASP A 375 27.02 5.97 18.41
CA ASP A 375 26.96 7.39 18.10
C ASP A 375 27.14 8.23 19.37
N ARG A 376 26.96 9.55 19.28
CA ARG A 376 26.95 10.43 20.47
C ARG A 376 25.61 10.33 21.23
N ASP A 377 25.21 9.11 21.56
CA ASP A 377 23.96 8.82 22.27
C ASP A 377 24.24 8.48 23.74
N MET A 378 23.84 9.40 24.62
CA MET A 378 23.98 9.24 26.06
C MET A 378 23.10 8.13 26.64
N ALA A 379 21.95 7.83 26.02
CA ALA A 379 21.07 6.76 26.46
C ALA A 379 21.71 5.40 26.17
N ALA A 380 22.26 5.22 24.96
CA ALA A 380 23.04 4.04 24.61
C ALA A 380 24.26 3.86 25.51
N LEU A 381 25.01 4.93 25.78
CA LEU A 381 26.16 4.89 26.69
C LEU A 381 25.77 4.35 28.07
N LYS A 382 24.75 4.95 28.71
CA LYS A 382 24.27 4.53 30.03
C LYS A 382 23.75 3.09 30.04
N ALA A 383 23.08 2.68 28.96
CA ALA A 383 22.54 1.33 28.86
C ALA A 383 23.64 0.28 28.69
N ILE A 384 24.69 0.56 27.92
CA ILE A 384 25.84 -0.34 27.76
C ILE A 384 26.57 -0.50 29.09
N ASP A 385 26.86 0.62 29.76
CA ASP A 385 27.51 0.64 31.07
C ASP A 385 26.71 -0.15 32.11
N ALA A 386 25.37 0.01 32.12
CA ALA A 386 24.49 -0.72 33.05
C ALA A 386 24.40 -2.23 32.81
N VAL A 387 24.72 -2.74 31.60
CA VAL A 387 24.60 -4.17 31.26
C VAL A 387 25.94 -4.88 31.27
N TRP A 388 26.99 -4.26 30.72
CA TRP A 388 28.30 -4.90 30.57
C TRP A 388 29.40 -4.21 31.39
N GLY A 389 29.21 -2.97 31.85
CA GLY A 389 30.19 -2.22 32.64
C GLY A 389 31.61 -2.31 32.06
N ASP A 390 32.59 -2.56 32.93
CA ASP A 390 34.02 -2.65 32.57
C ASP A 390 34.36 -3.77 31.57
N SER A 391 33.47 -4.76 31.38
CA SER A 391 33.71 -5.85 30.42
C SER A 391 33.54 -5.42 28.96
N CYS A 392 32.97 -4.22 28.71
CA CYS A 392 32.74 -3.70 27.37
C CYS A 392 33.24 -2.25 27.24
N THR A 393 34.24 -2.04 26.38
CA THR A 393 34.70 -0.69 26.03
C THR A 393 33.72 0.00 25.07
N ILE A 394 33.37 1.25 25.37
CA ILE A 394 32.55 2.07 24.47
C ILE A 394 33.48 2.88 23.55
N GLN A 395 33.25 2.77 22.24
CA GLN A 395 33.96 3.57 21.23
C GLN A 395 32.97 4.50 20.53
N LEU A 396 33.35 5.76 20.30
CA LEU A 396 32.53 6.65 19.48
C LEU A 396 32.73 6.37 17.99
N CYS A 397 31.64 6.38 17.23
CA CYS A 397 31.66 6.21 15.79
C CYS A 397 32.42 7.37 15.13
N LEU A 398 33.51 7.02 14.46
CA LEU A 398 34.41 7.98 13.83
C LEU A 398 33.68 8.91 12.86
N TRP A 399 32.79 8.35 12.05
CA TRP A 399 32.01 9.13 11.09
C TRP A 399 31.15 10.20 11.77
N HIS A 400 30.49 9.84 12.88
CA HIS A 400 29.67 10.76 13.64
C HIS A 400 30.50 11.81 14.37
N VAL A 401 31.65 11.45 14.92
CA VAL A 401 32.60 12.41 15.51
C VAL A 401 33.09 13.41 14.46
N GLN A 402 33.55 12.93 13.31
CA GLN A 402 34.00 13.77 12.20
C GLN A 402 32.88 14.73 11.74
N ARG A 403 31.65 14.22 11.58
CA ARG A 403 30.50 15.03 11.19
C ARG A 403 30.17 16.10 12.24
N ALA A 404 30.22 15.75 13.53
CA ALA A 404 29.96 16.69 14.62
C ALA A 404 31.01 17.82 14.66
N TRP A 405 32.29 17.49 14.51
CA TRP A 405 33.37 18.48 14.46
C TRP A 405 33.24 19.41 13.26
N MET A 406 32.96 18.86 12.08
CA MET A 406 32.73 19.67 10.87
C MET A 406 31.53 20.61 11.04
N SER A 407 30.44 20.14 11.64
CA SER A 407 29.27 20.98 11.91
C SER A 407 29.60 22.13 12.87
N GLN A 408 30.34 21.84 13.95
CA GLN A 408 30.73 22.85 14.93
C GLN A 408 31.66 23.92 14.34
N LEU A 409 32.64 23.49 13.54
CA LEU A 409 33.55 24.43 12.85
C LEU A 409 32.79 25.34 11.88
N HIS A 410 31.79 24.81 11.17
CA HIS A 410 30.94 25.63 10.30
C HIS A 410 30.13 26.65 11.09
N THR A 411 29.47 26.25 12.18
CA THR A 411 28.69 27.16 13.03
C THR A 411 29.57 28.27 13.63
N LYS A 412 30.70 27.91 14.24
CA LYS A 412 31.62 28.88 14.84
C LYS A 412 32.25 29.83 13.83
N ALA A 413 32.49 29.38 12.60
CA ALA A 413 32.97 30.27 11.53
C ALA A 413 31.95 31.36 11.17
N VAL A 414 30.65 31.03 11.20
CA VAL A 414 29.54 31.97 10.92
C VAL A 414 29.35 32.96 12.08
N GLU A 415 29.37 32.49 13.33
CA GLU A 415 29.15 33.32 14.52
C GLU A 415 30.24 34.39 14.73
N ARG A 416 31.48 34.12 14.31
CA ARG A 416 32.63 35.01 14.50
C ARG A 416 32.66 36.25 13.58
N GLY A 417 31.61 36.55 12.84
CA GLY A 417 31.58 37.71 11.92
C GLY A 417 32.64 37.67 10.80
N ARG A 418 33.41 36.57 10.70
CA ARG A 418 34.31 36.31 9.59
C ARG A 418 33.43 36.22 8.35
N LYS A 419 33.45 37.24 7.48
CA LYS A 419 32.91 37.20 6.11
C LYS A 419 33.54 36.10 5.22
N ARG A 420 34.34 35.18 5.79
CA ARG A 420 34.68 33.91 5.14
C ARG A 420 33.59 32.91 5.51
N ILE A 421 32.61 32.76 4.63
CA ILE A 421 32.10 31.41 4.35
C ILE A 421 33.35 30.55 4.18
N LEU A 422 33.57 29.55 5.05
CA LEU A 422 34.70 28.63 4.92
C LEU A 422 34.76 28.21 3.45
N LYS A 423 35.83 28.59 2.76
CA LYS A 423 35.93 28.26 1.33
C LYS A 423 35.95 26.74 1.22
N PRO A 424 35.50 26.16 0.10
CA PRO A 424 35.62 24.71 -0.10
C PRO A 424 37.03 24.17 0.16
N THR A 425 38.06 24.99 -0.07
CA THR A 425 39.47 24.72 0.26
C THR A 425 39.71 24.60 1.76
N ASP A 426 39.20 25.53 2.57
CA ASP A 426 39.35 25.54 4.03
C ASP A 426 38.67 24.31 4.65
N ILE A 427 37.47 23.97 4.14
CA ILE A 427 36.73 22.76 4.52
C ILE A 427 37.52 21.49 4.17
N SER A 428 38.24 21.48 3.03
CA SER A 428 39.08 20.34 2.65
C SER A 428 40.28 20.20 3.57
N ILE A 429 40.98 21.30 3.87
CA ILE A 429 42.15 21.32 4.76
C ILE A 429 41.78 20.78 6.14
N ILE A 430 40.70 21.29 6.73
CA ILE A 430 40.17 20.80 8.02
C ILE A 430 39.85 19.31 7.93
N ARG A 431 39.13 18.89 6.87
CA ARG A 431 38.73 17.49 6.71
C ARG A 431 39.95 16.57 6.63
N ASP A 432 40.98 16.99 5.92
CA ASP A 432 42.19 16.19 5.74
C ASP A 432 43.04 16.15 7.01
N ALA A 433 43.09 17.23 7.79
CA ALA A 433 43.70 17.24 9.12
C ALA A 433 42.93 16.34 10.13
N ILE A 434 41.60 16.39 10.14
CA ILE A 434 40.76 15.48 10.94
C ILE A 434 41.00 14.03 10.50
N LYS A 435 41.05 13.74 9.19
CA LYS A 435 41.37 12.38 8.71
C LYS A 435 42.76 11.93 9.18
N ALA A 436 43.76 12.80 9.11
CA ALA A 436 45.13 12.49 9.54
C ALA A 436 45.16 12.10 11.02
N MET A 437 44.51 12.88 11.89
CA MET A 437 44.37 12.52 13.31
C MET A 437 43.72 11.15 13.49
N THR A 438 42.61 10.90 12.80
CA THR A 438 41.89 9.63 12.94
C THR A 438 42.61 8.41 12.36
N ARG A 439 43.71 8.63 11.64
CA ARG A 439 44.59 7.59 11.08
C ARG A 439 45.97 7.58 11.74
N ALA A 440 46.17 8.36 12.81
CA ALA A 440 47.40 8.36 13.57
C ALA A 440 47.72 6.93 14.05
N ALA A 441 48.99 6.55 13.98
CA ALA A 441 49.45 5.22 14.35
C ALA A 441 49.33 4.95 15.86
N ASP A 442 49.42 6.02 16.66
CA ASP A 442 49.44 6.00 18.11
C ASP A 442 48.86 7.29 18.69
N GLU A 443 48.60 7.28 20.01
CA GLU A 443 48.03 8.39 20.75
C GLU A 443 48.95 9.64 20.78
N GLY A 444 50.27 9.46 20.84
CA GLY A 444 51.22 10.56 20.80
C GLY A 444 51.14 11.33 19.48
N THR A 445 51.15 10.60 18.36
CA THR A 445 50.94 11.17 17.01
C THR A 445 49.58 11.85 16.90
N PHE A 446 48.52 11.24 17.46
CA PHE A 446 47.19 11.85 17.50
C PHE A 446 47.21 13.19 18.23
N MET A 447 47.82 13.26 19.43
CA MET A 447 47.86 14.46 20.25
C MET A 447 48.69 15.58 19.62
N GLN A 448 49.78 15.25 18.92
CA GLN A 448 50.57 16.23 18.16
C GLN A 448 49.75 16.86 17.02
N LEU A 449 49.04 16.02 16.25
CA LEU A 449 48.16 16.49 15.18
C LEU A 449 46.97 17.28 15.75
N TRP A 450 46.46 16.89 16.91
CA TRP A 450 45.41 17.61 17.63
C TRP A 450 45.86 19.01 18.05
N GLU A 451 47.03 19.15 18.66
CA GLU A 451 47.54 20.48 19.03
C GLU A 451 47.83 21.35 17.81
N THR A 452 48.22 20.76 16.67
CA THR A 452 48.36 21.49 15.40
C THR A 452 47.01 22.01 14.92
N VAL A 453 46.00 21.14 14.82
CA VAL A 453 44.63 21.54 14.45
C VAL A 453 44.06 22.57 15.42
N LYS A 454 44.33 22.40 16.71
CA LYS A 454 43.91 23.35 17.73
C LYS A 454 44.63 24.68 17.54
N SER A 455 45.94 24.74 17.33
CA SER A 455 46.65 25.99 17.04
C SER A 455 46.11 26.71 15.79
N ASP A 456 45.88 25.98 14.71
CA ASP A 456 45.43 26.56 13.43
C ASP A 456 43.99 27.09 13.47
N TRP A 457 43.17 26.54 14.38
CA TRP A 457 41.72 26.78 14.41
C TRP A 457 41.16 27.23 15.77
N ALA A 458 42.02 27.40 16.79
CA ALA A 458 41.68 27.96 18.09
C ALA A 458 41.27 29.43 17.96
N GLU A 459 40.80 29.99 19.06
CA GLU A 459 40.49 31.41 19.16
C GLU A 459 41.77 32.22 18.95
N ASP A 460 41.78 33.08 17.94
CA ASP A 460 42.67 34.25 17.98
C ASP A 460 42.17 35.08 19.17
N ASP A 461 42.96 35.19 20.24
CA ASP A 461 42.73 36.06 21.41
C ASP A 461 42.75 37.58 21.05
N VAL A 462 42.48 37.94 19.80
CA VAL A 462 42.59 39.31 19.26
C VAL A 462 41.41 40.20 19.67
N LEU A 463 40.51 39.74 20.55
CA LEU A 463 39.42 40.55 21.09
C LEU A 463 39.56 40.95 22.56
N GLN A 464 40.66 40.61 23.25
CA GLN A 464 40.93 41.14 24.61
C GLN A 464 41.92 42.32 24.65
N ALA A 465 42.59 42.66 23.54
CA ALA A 465 43.56 43.76 23.52
C ALA A 465 42.96 45.16 23.23
N GLN A 466 41.63 45.28 23.01
CA GLN A 466 40.98 46.58 22.71
C GLN A 466 40.23 47.20 23.90
N THR A 467 40.24 46.60 25.09
CA THR A 467 39.59 47.16 26.29
C THR A 467 40.57 47.69 27.34
N SER A 468 41.88 47.68 27.09
CA SER A 468 42.89 48.17 28.05
C SER A 468 43.63 49.45 27.62
N SER A 469 43.17 50.16 26.58
CA SER A 469 43.70 51.50 26.23
C SER A 469 42.68 52.65 26.41
N ALA A 470 41.65 52.42 27.22
CA ALA A 470 40.71 53.47 27.64
C ALA A 470 40.43 53.32 29.14
N ALA A 471 41.42 53.69 29.95
CA ALA A 471 41.28 54.02 31.36
C ALA A 471 42.22 55.19 31.67
#